data_AF-A0AAV0IR01-F1
#
_entry.id   AF-A0AAV0IR01-F1
#
_cell.length_a   1.000
_cell.length_b   1.000
_cell.length_c   1.000
_cell.angle_alpha   90.00
_cell.angle_beta   90.00
_cell.angle_gamma   90.00
#
_symmetry.space_group_name_H-M   'P 1'
#
loop_
_entity.id
_entity.type
_entity.pdbx_description
1 polymer ?
#
loop_
_entity_poly.entity_id
_entity_poly.type
_entity_poly.pdbx_seq_one_letter_code
_entity_poly.pdbx_strand_id
1 'polypeptide(L)'
;MTTMEMKCRRESWVQGMEVGTIYTHHQKTVIVDADAGHNRRKIVAFVGGLDLCNGRYDTQDHPIFRTSQTLHRDDFHNPTFAAPGAGCPREPWHDLHSKIDGPAAYDVLTNFEERWAKASKPRGLQKLERIPEILGISEVAQMSEHDPEAWHVQVFRSIDSTSVKGFPDNPKHATSKNLLCGKNILIDMSIHAAYVNAIRTAQNFIYIENQYFLGSSYGWDSYNNLGANNLIPMEIALKIAEKIRANQRFAAYILIPMWPEGVPTGAPTQRILFWQQKTMQMMYQTIHNALIEVGMDKTHEPQDYLNFFCLGNREASSSNSAPAAGSANTPQEQSKRSRRFMIYVHSKGMIVDDEYVIIGSANINQRSMEGTRDSEIAMGGFQRRHSLGKNGKPARGQVYGYRKSLWSEHTGGPVEEECFDRPESVECVRRVRAIGEENWRRFAGEAVVEMKGHLMKYPVEVDLMGRVGPLHGFATFPDVGGNILGSYIPLQQNLNNLGSSIAIQENVNSLGSLIPIHENLTI
;
A
#
# COMPACT_ATOMS: atom_id res chain seq x y z
N MET A 1 -8.32 -48.72 -19.94
CA MET A 1 -8.20 -47.99 -18.66
C MET A 1 -6.87 -47.21 -18.64
N THR A 2 -6.54 -46.49 -19.73
CA THR A 2 -5.13 -46.09 -19.98
C THR A 2 -4.95 -44.87 -20.90
N THR A 3 -5.94 -43.98 -20.98
CA THR A 3 -5.85 -42.75 -21.80
C THR A 3 -6.35 -41.49 -21.08
N MET A 4 -7.23 -41.60 -20.07
CA MET A 4 -7.64 -40.44 -19.24
C MET A 4 -6.59 -40.04 -18.19
N GLU A 5 -5.84 -40.99 -17.61
CA GLU A 5 -4.82 -40.68 -16.59
C GLU A 5 -3.57 -39.97 -17.15
N MET A 6 -3.21 -40.23 -18.41
CA MET A 6 -2.08 -39.53 -19.08
C MET A 6 -2.44 -38.11 -19.52
N LYS A 7 -3.71 -37.83 -19.86
CA LYS A 7 -4.18 -36.48 -20.20
C LYS A 7 -4.24 -35.58 -18.95
N CYS A 8 -4.76 -36.11 -17.85
CA CYS A 8 -4.84 -35.40 -16.57
C CYS A 8 -3.45 -35.09 -15.98
N ARG A 9 -2.45 -35.96 -16.18
CA ARG A 9 -1.06 -35.67 -15.82
C ARG A 9 -0.42 -34.61 -16.72
N ARG A 10 -0.66 -34.58 -18.03
CA ARG A 10 -0.07 -33.52 -18.88
C ARG A 10 -0.68 -32.14 -18.60
N GLU A 11 -1.98 -32.04 -18.35
CA GLU A 11 -2.64 -30.78 -17.99
C GLU A 11 -2.17 -30.24 -16.62
N SER A 12 -1.94 -31.12 -15.63
CA SER A 12 -1.36 -30.78 -14.32
C SER A 12 0.09 -30.29 -14.39
N TRP A 13 0.89 -30.79 -15.34
CA TRP A 13 2.27 -30.35 -15.53
C TRP A 13 2.37 -29.03 -16.29
N VAL A 14 1.47 -28.77 -17.25
CA VAL A 14 1.39 -27.49 -17.97
C VAL A 14 0.84 -26.38 -17.06
N GLN A 15 -0.19 -26.64 -16.26
CA GLN A 15 -0.63 -25.71 -15.20
C GLN A 15 0.44 -25.49 -14.13
N GLY A 16 1.21 -26.53 -13.77
CA GLY A 16 2.35 -26.40 -12.86
C GLY A 16 3.52 -25.58 -13.42
N MET A 17 3.66 -25.50 -14.76
CA MET A 17 4.66 -24.67 -15.43
C MET A 17 4.16 -23.25 -15.72
N GLU A 18 2.86 -23.03 -15.95
CA GLU A 18 2.28 -21.70 -16.19
C GLU A 18 2.04 -20.91 -14.89
N VAL A 19 1.63 -21.57 -13.79
CA VAL A 19 1.48 -20.94 -12.45
C VAL A 19 2.84 -20.64 -11.81
N GLY A 20 3.91 -21.29 -12.26
CA GLY A 20 5.27 -21.13 -11.73
C GLY A 20 5.90 -19.74 -11.90
N THR A 21 5.25 -18.80 -12.61
CA THR A 21 5.86 -17.52 -13.02
C THR A 21 4.96 -16.28 -12.87
N ILE A 22 3.76 -16.36 -12.26
CA ILE A 22 2.80 -15.23 -12.20
C ILE A 22 2.88 -14.43 -10.89
N TYR A 23 3.31 -15.06 -9.79
CA TYR A 23 3.43 -14.45 -8.46
C TYR A 23 4.88 -14.25 -8.06
N THR A 24 5.13 -13.28 -7.18
CA THR A 24 6.48 -12.86 -6.80
C THR A 24 6.77 -13.04 -5.32
N HIS A 25 8.04 -13.15 -4.97
CA HIS A 25 8.49 -12.95 -3.59
C HIS A 25 8.69 -11.46 -3.35
N HIS A 26 7.73 -10.81 -2.71
CA HIS A 26 7.67 -9.35 -2.62
C HIS A 26 8.13 -8.78 -1.27
N GLN A 27 8.56 -9.63 -0.34
CA GLN A 27 9.17 -9.23 0.94
C GLN A 27 10.48 -8.45 0.74
N LYS A 28 10.58 -7.24 1.30
CA LYS A 28 11.84 -6.47 1.39
C LYS A 28 12.34 -6.50 2.82
N THR A 29 13.44 -7.21 3.07
CA THR A 29 13.99 -7.37 4.42
C THR A 29 15.52 -7.31 4.42
N VAL A 30 16.09 -6.62 5.42
CA VAL A 30 17.52 -6.70 5.76
C VAL A 30 17.62 -7.16 7.21
N ILE A 31 18.44 -8.16 7.49
CA ILE A 31 18.63 -8.71 8.84
C ILE A 31 20.13 -8.72 9.11
N VAL A 32 20.55 -8.11 10.20
CA VAL A 32 21.95 -7.98 10.59
C VAL A 32 22.12 -8.22 12.08
N ASP A 33 23.29 -8.69 12.47
CA ASP A 33 23.72 -8.60 13.86
C ASP A 33 24.32 -7.21 14.14
N ALA A 34 23.90 -6.60 15.23
CA ALA A 34 24.31 -5.26 15.67
C ALA A 34 24.97 -5.34 17.04
N ASP A 35 25.76 -4.34 17.38
CA ASP A 35 26.36 -4.24 18.72
C ASP A 35 25.27 -4.17 19.80
N ALA A 36 25.44 -4.96 20.85
CA ALA A 36 24.60 -4.96 22.04
C ALA A 36 25.37 -4.51 23.30
N GLY A 37 26.61 -4.05 23.15
CA GLY A 37 27.52 -3.75 24.24
C GLY A 37 28.15 -5.02 24.82
N HIS A 38 29.17 -4.83 25.66
CA HIS A 38 29.85 -5.92 26.38
C HIS A 38 30.36 -7.06 25.48
N ASN A 39 30.83 -6.75 24.27
CA ASN A 39 31.24 -7.72 23.24
C ASN A 39 30.13 -8.73 22.86
N ARG A 40 28.86 -8.40 23.14
CA ARG A 40 27.69 -9.15 22.70
C ARG A 40 27.09 -8.48 21.47
N ARG A 41 26.35 -9.26 20.69
CA ARG A 41 25.59 -8.79 19.53
C ARG A 41 24.11 -9.10 19.70
N LYS A 42 23.25 -8.39 18.99
CA LYS A 42 21.80 -8.64 18.92
C LYS A 42 21.33 -8.60 17.48
N ILE A 43 20.18 -9.19 17.18
CA ILE A 43 19.59 -9.09 15.84
C ILE A 43 18.79 -7.79 15.70
N VAL A 44 19.02 -7.10 14.58
CA VAL A 44 18.22 -5.97 14.12
C VAL A 44 17.70 -6.30 12.72
N ALA A 45 16.45 -5.96 12.45
CA ALA A 45 15.82 -6.21 11.17
C ALA A 45 15.21 -4.94 10.57
N PHE A 46 15.08 -4.91 9.25
CA PHE A 46 14.43 -3.84 8.51
C PHE A 46 13.33 -4.43 7.64
N VAL A 47 12.16 -3.80 7.64
CA VAL A 47 10.97 -4.22 6.90
C VAL A 47 10.24 -2.99 6.37
N GLY A 48 9.77 -3.04 5.12
CA GLY A 48 8.97 -1.96 4.52
C GLY A 48 8.78 -2.12 3.01
N GLY A 49 8.57 -0.99 2.32
CA GLY A 49 8.35 -0.96 0.87
C GLY A 49 9.63 -0.81 0.03
N LEU A 50 10.72 -0.29 0.61
CA LEU A 50 11.98 -0.06 -0.11
C LEU A 50 12.76 -1.34 -0.39
N ASP A 51 12.92 -1.64 -1.68
CA ASP A 51 13.94 -2.57 -2.19
C ASP A 51 15.31 -1.87 -2.28
N LEU A 52 16.40 -2.63 -2.10
CA LEU A 52 17.77 -2.16 -2.36
C LEU A 52 18.09 -2.24 -3.86
N CYS A 53 17.44 -1.39 -4.65
CA CYS A 53 17.62 -1.32 -6.10
C CYS A 53 17.47 0.10 -6.65
N ASN A 54 17.72 0.27 -7.94
CA ASN A 54 17.70 1.56 -8.62
C ASN A 54 16.35 2.28 -8.48
N GLY A 55 16.40 3.61 -8.41
CA GLY A 55 15.26 4.51 -8.41
C GLY A 55 14.61 4.73 -7.03
N ARG A 56 15.03 3.99 -6.00
CA ARG A 56 14.43 4.02 -4.66
C ARG A 56 15.03 5.09 -3.75
N TYR A 57 16.25 5.54 -4.03
CA TYR A 57 16.84 6.62 -3.24
C TYR A 57 16.09 7.92 -3.54
N ASP A 58 15.62 8.60 -2.51
CA ASP A 58 15.01 9.92 -2.62
C ASP A 58 15.03 10.63 -1.26
N THR A 59 14.55 11.88 -1.25
CA THR A 59 14.41 12.73 -0.07
C THR A 59 13.04 13.40 -0.09
N GLN A 60 12.64 14.02 1.02
CA GLN A 60 11.34 14.70 1.17
C GLN A 60 11.11 15.82 0.13
N ASP A 61 12.17 16.39 -0.45
CA ASP A 61 12.08 17.41 -1.51
C ASP A 61 11.56 16.85 -2.84
N HIS A 62 11.69 15.53 -3.03
CA HIS A 62 11.28 14.79 -4.23
C HIS A 62 11.60 15.50 -5.57
N PRO A 63 12.87 15.83 -5.83
CA PRO A 63 13.27 16.58 -7.01
C PRO A 63 13.00 15.79 -8.29
N ILE A 64 12.38 16.45 -9.26
CA ILE A 64 12.05 15.90 -10.57
C ILE A 64 13.21 16.09 -11.55
N PHE A 65 13.90 17.24 -11.48
CA PHE A 65 14.96 17.58 -12.43
C PHE A 65 16.25 18.09 -11.77
N ARG A 66 16.16 18.75 -10.61
CA ARG A 66 17.31 19.40 -9.95
C ARG A 66 18.48 18.47 -9.64
N THR A 67 18.18 17.19 -9.42
CA THR A 67 19.17 16.16 -9.07
C THR A 67 19.61 15.27 -10.22
N SER A 68 19.06 15.45 -11.43
CA SER A 68 19.32 14.56 -12.57
C SER A 68 20.78 14.56 -13.04
N GLN A 69 21.58 15.56 -12.64
CA GLN A 69 23.02 15.65 -12.94
C GLN A 69 23.91 15.41 -11.72
N THR A 70 23.32 15.17 -10.55
CA THR A 70 24.04 14.96 -9.29
C THR A 70 23.66 13.61 -8.72
N LEU A 71 22.79 13.59 -7.71
CA LEU A 71 22.40 12.42 -6.93
C LEU A 71 21.77 11.31 -7.79
N HIS A 72 20.94 11.69 -8.76
CA HIS A 72 20.19 10.75 -9.60
C HIS A 72 20.79 10.61 -11.02
N ARG A 73 22.04 11.05 -11.24
CA ARG A 73 22.69 10.96 -12.56
C ARG A 73 22.81 9.51 -13.04
N ASP A 74 23.27 8.66 -12.14
CA ASP A 74 23.54 7.24 -12.40
C ASP A 74 22.42 6.33 -11.84
N ASP A 75 21.33 6.94 -11.34
CA ASP A 75 20.15 6.27 -10.78
C ASP A 75 18.83 6.88 -11.31
N PHE A 76 18.82 7.24 -12.59
CA PHE A 76 17.62 7.78 -13.23
C PHE A 76 16.57 6.67 -13.40
N HIS A 77 15.38 6.90 -12.84
CA HIS A 77 14.24 6.00 -12.92
C HIS A 77 13.00 6.76 -13.37
N ASN A 78 12.36 6.31 -14.46
CA ASN A 78 11.02 6.72 -14.87
C ASN A 78 10.45 5.73 -15.92
N PRO A 79 9.63 4.76 -15.50
CA PRO A 79 9.05 3.74 -16.38
C PRO A 79 7.73 4.18 -17.04
N THR A 80 7.25 5.39 -16.77
CA THR A 80 6.08 5.97 -17.46
C THR A 80 6.36 6.17 -18.95
N PHE A 81 7.62 6.39 -19.33
CA PHE A 81 8.05 6.56 -20.71
C PHE A 81 8.76 5.30 -21.23
N ALA A 82 8.32 4.77 -22.38
CA ALA A 82 8.95 3.58 -22.99
C ALA A 82 10.44 3.79 -23.34
N ALA A 83 10.83 5.03 -23.65
CA ALA A 83 12.20 5.46 -23.80
C ALA A 83 12.32 6.89 -23.21
N PRO A 84 12.76 7.03 -21.95
CA PRO A 84 13.00 8.35 -21.37
C PRO A 84 14.20 8.98 -22.08
N GLY A 85 13.98 10.14 -22.72
CA GLY A 85 15.04 10.92 -23.34
C GLY A 85 15.80 11.77 -22.31
N ALA A 86 16.94 12.32 -22.72
CA ALA A 86 17.68 13.28 -21.90
C ALA A 86 16.78 14.45 -21.46
N GLY A 87 16.91 14.83 -20.18
CA GLY A 87 16.14 15.91 -19.58
C GLY A 87 14.68 15.60 -19.27
N CYS A 88 14.21 14.35 -19.45
CA CYS A 88 12.91 13.93 -18.93
C CYS A 88 12.86 14.04 -17.41
N PRO A 89 11.67 14.26 -16.82
CA PRO A 89 11.53 14.18 -15.37
C PRO A 89 11.91 12.77 -14.89
N ARG A 90 12.67 12.65 -13.80
CA ARG A 90 12.66 11.38 -13.06
C ARG A 90 11.28 11.18 -12.44
N GLU A 91 10.98 9.97 -12.02
CA GLU A 91 9.84 9.68 -11.15
C GLU A 91 10.34 9.67 -9.70
N PRO A 92 10.06 10.71 -8.88
CA PRO A 92 10.37 10.69 -7.46
C PRO A 92 9.73 9.52 -6.73
N TRP A 93 10.35 9.05 -5.66
CA TRP A 93 9.96 7.83 -4.94
C TRP A 93 9.62 8.15 -3.48
N HIS A 94 8.33 8.08 -3.12
CA HIS A 94 7.85 8.20 -1.76
C HIS A 94 7.52 6.81 -1.20
N ASP A 95 8.08 6.47 -0.04
CA ASP A 95 7.93 5.12 0.54
C ASP A 95 8.11 5.13 2.07
N LEU A 96 7.72 4.02 2.71
CA LEU A 96 7.83 3.81 4.15
C LEU A 96 8.71 2.59 4.43
N HIS A 97 9.58 2.71 5.44
CA HIS A 97 10.40 1.61 5.91
C HIS A 97 10.62 1.70 7.42
N SER A 98 10.84 0.57 8.06
CA SER A 98 11.02 0.49 9.51
C SER A 98 12.30 -0.27 9.87
N LYS A 99 12.90 0.13 10.99
CA LYS A 99 13.92 -0.64 11.70
C LYS A 99 13.27 -1.24 12.95
N ILE A 100 13.47 -2.54 13.15
CA ILE A 100 12.97 -3.31 14.29
C ILE A 100 14.18 -3.70 15.15
N ASP A 101 14.19 -3.24 16.38
CA ASP A 101 15.18 -3.55 17.41
C ASP A 101 14.44 -4.11 18.63
N GLY A 102 14.69 -5.38 18.97
CA GLY A 102 13.95 -6.11 19.98
C GLY A 102 13.56 -7.52 19.54
N PRO A 103 12.73 -8.24 20.33
CA PRO A 103 12.34 -9.62 20.04
C PRO A 103 11.75 -9.84 18.65
N ALA A 104 10.97 -8.88 18.13
CA ALA A 104 10.36 -8.97 16.80
C ALA A 104 11.37 -9.03 15.65
N ALA A 105 12.63 -8.59 15.85
CA ALA A 105 13.68 -8.76 14.83
C ALA A 105 14.01 -10.25 14.59
N TYR A 106 13.87 -11.09 15.63
CA TYR A 106 14.08 -12.54 15.55
C TYR A 106 12.92 -13.24 14.83
N ASP A 107 11.71 -12.68 14.85
CA ASP A 107 10.57 -13.18 14.07
C ASP A 107 10.81 -12.94 12.56
N VAL A 108 11.38 -11.78 12.19
CA VAL A 108 11.79 -11.50 10.80
C VAL A 108 12.89 -12.46 10.35
N LEU A 109 13.85 -12.75 11.24
CA LEU A 109 14.88 -13.75 10.98
C LEU A 109 14.29 -15.14 10.81
N THR A 110 13.37 -15.55 11.69
CA THR A 110 12.69 -16.85 11.61
C THR A 110 11.98 -16.99 10.26
N ASN A 111 11.29 -15.95 9.79
CA ASN A 111 10.71 -15.93 8.44
C ASN A 111 11.76 -16.16 7.34
N PHE A 112 12.92 -15.50 7.42
CA PHE A 112 14.00 -15.72 6.46
C PHE A 112 14.53 -17.17 6.52
N GLU A 113 14.76 -17.72 7.70
CA GLU A 113 15.25 -19.10 7.89
C GLU A 113 14.26 -20.14 7.33
N GLU A 114 12.97 -19.97 7.61
CA GLU A 114 11.89 -20.83 7.10
C GLU A 114 11.85 -20.83 5.56
N ARG A 115 11.99 -19.64 4.93
CA ARG A 115 12.03 -19.49 3.48
C ARG A 115 13.32 -20.06 2.88
N TRP A 116 14.46 -19.77 3.49
CA TRP A 116 15.75 -20.27 3.03
C TRP A 116 15.81 -21.80 3.07
N ALA A 117 15.30 -22.41 4.14
CA ALA A 117 15.23 -23.86 4.29
C ALA A 117 14.30 -24.54 3.27
N LYS A 118 13.34 -23.80 2.71
CA LYS A 118 12.49 -24.25 1.60
C LYS A 118 13.15 -24.09 0.25
N ALA A 119 13.78 -22.94 0.00
CA ALA A 119 14.33 -22.57 -1.31
C ALA A 119 15.72 -23.17 -1.59
N SER A 120 16.52 -23.46 -0.56
CA SER A 120 17.91 -23.90 -0.71
C SER A 120 18.15 -25.34 -0.25
N LYS A 121 19.21 -25.96 -0.77
CA LYS A 121 19.79 -27.17 -0.17
C LYS A 121 20.51 -26.76 1.12
N PRO A 122 20.48 -27.59 2.19
CA PRO A 122 20.98 -27.22 3.53
C PRO A 122 22.49 -26.98 3.54
N ARG A 123 22.91 -25.77 3.17
CA ARG A 123 24.29 -25.27 3.24
C ARG A 123 24.26 -23.83 3.74
N GLY A 124 25.17 -23.48 4.64
CA GLY A 124 25.53 -22.08 4.92
C GLY A 124 24.80 -21.37 6.07
N LEU A 125 23.65 -21.85 6.56
CA LEU A 125 23.07 -21.27 7.80
C LEU A 125 23.70 -21.90 9.05
N GLN A 126 24.44 -21.09 9.80
CA GLN A 126 24.71 -21.38 11.20
C GLN A 126 23.46 -21.07 12.01
N LYS A 127 23.02 -22.01 12.85
CA LYS A 127 21.96 -21.75 13.82
C LYS A 127 22.48 -20.71 14.82
N LEU A 128 21.70 -19.67 15.10
CA LEU A 128 22.01 -18.63 16.09
C LEU A 128 22.45 -19.20 17.44
N GLU A 129 21.81 -20.29 17.89
CA GLU A 129 22.14 -21.02 19.13
C GLU A 129 23.61 -21.47 19.22
N ARG A 130 24.33 -21.47 18.10
CA ARG A 130 25.74 -21.86 18.00
C ARG A 130 26.71 -20.67 18.00
N ILE A 131 26.20 -19.44 18.15
CA ILE A 131 27.00 -18.20 18.22
C ILE A 131 26.75 -17.56 19.59
N PRO A 132 27.55 -17.92 20.63
CA PRO A 132 27.34 -17.48 22.01
C PRO A 132 27.34 -15.95 22.20
N GLU A 133 28.01 -15.23 21.29
CA GLU A 133 28.11 -13.79 21.32
C GLU A 133 26.77 -13.10 21.03
N ILE A 134 25.85 -13.77 20.33
CA ILE A 134 24.53 -13.21 20.01
C ILE A 134 23.56 -13.43 21.17
N LEU A 135 22.88 -12.38 21.60
CA LEU A 135 21.84 -12.43 22.63
C LEU A 135 20.65 -13.27 22.16
N GLY A 136 20.10 -14.08 23.06
CA GLY A 136 18.85 -14.78 22.83
C GLY A 136 17.63 -13.85 22.93
N ILE A 137 16.49 -14.29 22.38
CA ILE A 137 15.24 -13.51 22.37
C ILE A 137 14.79 -13.08 23.78
N SER A 138 14.96 -13.95 24.78
CA SER A 138 14.61 -13.66 26.18
C SER A 138 15.51 -12.60 26.82
N GLU A 139 16.81 -12.61 26.52
CA GLU A 139 17.76 -11.58 26.99
C GLU A 139 17.37 -10.22 26.39
N VAL A 140 17.09 -10.16 25.09
CA VAL A 140 16.69 -8.93 24.39
C VAL A 140 15.36 -8.38 24.91
N ALA A 141 14.39 -9.24 25.21
CA ALA A 141 13.10 -8.81 25.76
C ALA A 141 13.25 -8.06 27.10
N GLN A 142 14.08 -8.61 28.01
CA GLN A 142 14.33 -8.03 29.33
C GLN A 142 14.98 -6.64 29.26
N MET A 143 15.81 -6.37 28.25
CA MET A 143 16.46 -5.06 28.08
C MET A 143 15.46 -3.92 27.84
N SER A 144 14.25 -4.22 27.33
CA SER A 144 13.23 -3.23 26.97
C SER A 144 12.12 -3.07 28.01
N GLU A 145 12.08 -3.91 29.05
CA GLU A 145 10.93 -4.01 29.97
C GLU A 145 10.63 -2.72 30.75
N HIS A 146 11.66 -1.91 31.01
CA HIS A 146 11.56 -0.67 31.77
C HIS A 146 11.67 0.60 30.91
N ASP A 147 11.88 0.47 29.60
CA ASP A 147 11.99 1.62 28.71
C ASP A 147 10.61 2.31 28.55
N PRO A 148 10.48 3.60 28.92
CA PRO A 148 9.24 4.34 28.77
C PRO A 148 8.78 4.48 27.30
N GLU A 149 9.71 4.45 26.37
CA GLU A 149 9.45 4.61 24.93
C GLU A 149 9.38 3.28 24.18
N ALA A 150 9.37 2.15 24.92
CA ALA A 150 9.30 0.81 24.38
C ALA A 150 8.07 0.58 23.48
N TRP A 151 8.31 -0.17 22.41
CA TRP A 151 7.30 -0.58 21.45
C TRP A 151 6.87 -2.02 21.69
N HIS A 152 5.57 -2.28 21.54
CA HIS A 152 5.06 -3.62 21.31
C HIS A 152 4.91 -3.81 19.82
N VAL A 153 5.62 -4.79 19.27
CA VAL A 153 5.67 -5.06 17.82
C VAL A 153 5.27 -6.51 17.55
N GLN A 154 4.48 -6.71 16.51
CA GLN A 154 4.14 -8.02 15.97
C GLN A 154 4.47 -8.07 14.48
N VAL A 155 5.07 -9.17 14.03
CA VAL A 155 5.34 -9.43 12.62
C VAL A 155 4.17 -10.21 12.01
N PHE A 156 3.77 -9.80 10.81
CA PHE A 156 2.68 -10.38 10.02
C PHE A 156 3.18 -10.77 8.64
N ARG A 157 2.55 -11.77 8.02
CA ARG A 157 2.90 -12.26 6.68
C ARG A 157 1.68 -12.53 5.82
N SER A 158 1.93 -12.51 4.51
CA SER A 158 1.13 -13.22 3.52
C SER A 158 2.07 -14.27 2.92
N ILE A 159 1.92 -15.54 3.27
CA ILE A 159 2.81 -16.60 2.79
C ILE A 159 2.14 -17.97 2.92
N ASP A 160 2.56 -18.94 2.13
CA ASP A 160 2.00 -20.28 2.18
C ASP A 160 3.05 -21.39 2.34
N SER A 161 2.60 -22.61 2.60
CA SER A 161 3.46 -23.78 2.81
C SER A 161 4.32 -24.18 1.60
N THR A 162 4.10 -23.60 0.42
CA THR A 162 4.96 -23.80 -0.75
C THR A 162 6.18 -22.90 -0.73
N SER A 163 6.14 -21.80 0.04
CA SER A 163 7.22 -20.82 0.18
C SER A 163 8.07 -20.99 1.45
N VAL A 164 7.59 -21.76 2.44
CA VAL A 164 8.29 -21.97 3.72
C VAL A 164 8.42 -23.44 4.11
N LYS A 165 9.37 -23.72 5.01
CA LYS A 165 9.49 -24.96 5.77
C LYS A 165 9.29 -24.63 7.26
N GLY A 166 8.49 -25.42 7.98
CA GLY A 166 8.20 -25.20 9.41
C GLY A 166 6.72 -25.07 9.76
N PHE A 167 5.87 -24.91 8.74
CA PHE A 167 4.42 -25.06 8.91
C PHE A 167 4.06 -26.49 9.34
N PRO A 168 3.04 -26.68 10.19
CA PRO A 168 2.69 -27.99 10.71
C PRO A 168 2.16 -28.90 9.60
N ASP A 169 2.59 -30.17 9.58
CA ASP A 169 2.10 -31.14 8.59
C ASP A 169 0.64 -31.54 8.83
N ASN A 170 0.17 -31.47 10.08
CA ASN A 170 -1.20 -31.80 10.45
C ASN A 170 -2.09 -30.56 10.44
N PRO A 171 -3.13 -30.49 9.58
CA PRO A 171 -4.06 -29.36 9.51
C PRO A 171 -4.73 -29.02 10.84
N LYS A 172 -4.88 -29.98 11.76
CA LYS A 172 -5.44 -29.72 13.11
C LYS A 172 -4.59 -28.74 13.92
N HIS A 173 -3.28 -28.67 13.64
CA HIS A 173 -2.36 -27.75 14.32
C HIS A 173 -2.18 -26.43 13.54
N ALA A 174 -2.79 -26.28 12.36
CA ALA A 174 -2.72 -25.06 11.58
C ALA A 174 -3.48 -23.92 12.25
N THR A 175 -4.69 -24.19 12.73
CA THR A 175 -5.57 -23.20 13.38
C THR A 175 -4.97 -22.64 14.67
N SER A 176 -4.26 -23.45 15.46
CA SER A 176 -3.57 -22.96 16.67
C SER A 176 -2.39 -22.01 16.37
N LYS A 177 -1.93 -21.98 15.12
CA LYS A 177 -0.95 -21.02 14.60
C LYS A 177 -1.59 -19.92 13.74
N ASN A 178 -2.92 -19.78 13.77
CA ASN A 178 -3.69 -18.85 12.93
C ASN A 178 -3.48 -19.04 11.42
N LEU A 179 -3.12 -20.26 10.99
CA LEU A 179 -3.01 -20.61 9.58
C LEU A 179 -4.36 -21.09 9.05
N LEU A 180 -4.69 -20.67 7.83
CA LEU A 180 -5.85 -21.14 7.09
C LEU A 180 -5.49 -22.39 6.30
N CYS A 181 -6.46 -23.30 6.17
CA CYS A 181 -6.32 -24.52 5.38
C CYS A 181 -6.98 -24.31 4.01
N GLY A 182 -6.16 -24.13 2.98
CA GLY A 182 -6.58 -24.20 1.58
C GLY A 182 -6.58 -25.64 1.05
N LYS A 183 -6.82 -25.81 -0.25
CA LYS A 183 -6.76 -27.12 -0.90
C LYS A 183 -5.31 -27.62 -0.95
N ASN A 184 -4.93 -28.48 -0.01
CA ASN A 184 -3.59 -29.06 0.15
C ASN A 184 -2.47 -28.04 0.45
N ILE A 185 -2.83 -26.86 0.97
CA ILE A 185 -1.87 -25.79 1.27
C ILE A 185 -2.26 -25.11 2.58
N LEU A 186 -1.27 -24.78 3.40
CA LEU A 186 -1.46 -23.95 4.59
C LEU A 186 -1.07 -22.52 4.28
N ILE A 187 -1.88 -21.57 4.74
CA ILE A 187 -1.82 -20.17 4.32
C ILE A 187 -1.76 -19.29 5.56
N ASP A 188 -0.75 -18.45 5.65
CA ASP A 188 -0.67 -17.33 6.57
C ASP A 188 -1.23 -16.08 5.86
N MET A 189 -2.34 -15.55 6.38
CA MET A 189 -2.97 -14.31 5.95
C MET A 189 -2.98 -13.27 7.07
N SER A 190 -1.99 -13.33 7.96
CA SER A 190 -1.94 -12.48 9.15
C SER A 190 -1.82 -10.98 8.81
N ILE A 191 -1.28 -10.60 7.64
CA ILE A 191 -1.31 -9.19 7.19
C ILE A 191 -2.75 -8.71 6.99
N HIS A 192 -3.54 -9.45 6.22
CA HIS A 192 -4.95 -9.08 5.97
C HIS A 192 -5.73 -9.03 7.29
N ALA A 193 -5.55 -10.03 8.15
CA ALA A 193 -6.18 -10.06 9.47
C ALA A 193 -5.78 -8.86 10.35
N ALA A 194 -4.49 -8.46 10.34
CA ALA A 194 -4.00 -7.30 11.08
C ALA A 194 -4.61 -5.98 10.58
N TYR A 195 -4.66 -5.78 9.25
CA TYR A 195 -5.33 -4.62 8.68
C TYR A 195 -6.81 -4.55 9.08
N VAL A 196 -7.55 -5.66 8.93
CA VAL A 196 -8.98 -5.74 9.29
C VAL A 196 -9.18 -5.45 10.78
N ASN A 197 -8.36 -6.03 11.65
CA ASN A 197 -8.46 -5.79 13.09
C ASN A 197 -8.22 -4.31 13.43
N ALA A 198 -7.13 -3.73 12.93
CA ALA A 198 -6.79 -2.33 13.17
C ALA A 198 -7.87 -1.36 12.68
N ILE A 199 -8.49 -1.63 11.52
CA ILE A 199 -9.63 -0.84 11.01
C ILE A 199 -10.85 -0.97 11.92
N ARG A 200 -11.18 -2.19 12.36
CA ARG A 200 -12.35 -2.44 13.23
C ARG A 200 -12.20 -1.79 14.60
N THR A 201 -10.98 -1.70 15.14
CA THR A 201 -10.71 -1.08 16.43
C THR A 201 -10.55 0.44 16.36
N ALA A 202 -10.37 1.01 15.17
CA ALA A 202 -10.19 2.45 14.97
C ALA A 202 -11.36 3.27 15.55
N GLN A 203 -11.03 4.34 16.27
CA GLN A 203 -11.97 5.18 16.98
C GLN A 203 -12.15 6.57 16.37
N ASN A 204 -11.08 7.18 15.87
CA ASN A 204 -11.05 8.58 15.43
C ASN A 204 -10.69 8.69 13.95
N PHE A 205 -9.58 8.10 13.51
CA PHE A 205 -9.18 8.19 12.10
C PHE A 205 -8.25 7.08 11.65
N ILE A 206 -8.19 6.92 10.33
CA ILE A 206 -7.23 6.08 9.62
C ILE A 206 -6.50 6.92 8.57
N TYR A 207 -5.18 6.80 8.51
CA TYR A 207 -4.33 7.36 7.45
C TYR A 207 -3.58 6.22 6.76
N ILE A 208 -3.77 6.06 5.45
CA ILE A 208 -3.15 5.00 4.66
C ILE A 208 -2.31 5.63 3.56
N GLU A 209 -1.11 5.10 3.37
CA GLU A 209 -0.34 5.30 2.16
C GLU A 209 -0.11 3.95 1.49
N ASN A 210 -0.58 3.78 0.26
CA ASN A 210 -0.47 2.51 -0.43
C ASN A 210 -0.26 2.64 -1.94
N GLN A 211 0.60 1.79 -2.53
CA GLN A 211 0.80 1.73 -3.98
C GLN A 211 -0.46 1.33 -4.76
N TYR A 212 -1.30 0.49 -4.16
CA TYR A 212 -2.57 0.07 -4.75
C TYR A 212 -3.70 0.19 -3.75
N PHE A 213 -4.88 0.52 -4.23
CA PHE A 213 -6.08 0.51 -3.40
C PHE A 213 -7.25 -0.08 -4.20
N LEU A 214 -7.38 -1.40 -4.18
CA LEU A 214 -8.47 -2.12 -4.84
C LEU A 214 -8.83 -3.41 -4.10
N GLY A 215 -10.13 -3.70 -4.00
CA GLY A 215 -10.60 -4.87 -3.28
C GLY A 215 -12.07 -4.85 -2.97
N SER A 216 -12.50 -5.85 -2.21
CA SER A 216 -13.89 -6.07 -1.84
C SER A 216 -14.80 -6.16 -3.07
N SER A 217 -14.36 -6.87 -4.12
CA SER A 217 -15.09 -6.91 -5.39
C SER A 217 -16.53 -7.38 -5.26
N TYR A 218 -16.82 -8.24 -4.29
CA TYR A 218 -18.18 -8.68 -3.97
C TYR A 218 -19.16 -7.52 -3.70
N GLY A 219 -18.68 -6.34 -3.31
CA GLY A 219 -19.47 -5.12 -3.10
C GLY A 219 -19.54 -4.19 -4.32
N TRP A 220 -18.86 -4.50 -5.42
CA TRP A 220 -18.93 -3.67 -6.64
C TRP A 220 -20.28 -3.87 -7.36
N ASP A 221 -20.77 -2.80 -7.99
CA ASP A 221 -22.01 -2.78 -8.79
C ASP A 221 -22.02 -3.79 -9.96
N SER A 222 -20.83 -4.20 -10.38
CA SER A 222 -20.54 -5.09 -11.49
C SER A 222 -19.23 -5.82 -11.18
N TYR A 223 -19.00 -6.98 -11.81
CA TYR A 223 -17.77 -7.76 -11.61
C TYR A 223 -17.57 -8.29 -10.18
N ASN A 224 -18.66 -8.57 -9.46
CA ASN A 224 -18.63 -8.99 -8.06
C ASN A 224 -18.02 -10.38 -7.79
N ASN A 225 -17.90 -11.21 -8.81
CA ASN A 225 -17.33 -12.57 -8.73
C ASN A 225 -15.86 -12.65 -9.20
N LEU A 226 -15.16 -11.52 -9.39
CA LEU A 226 -13.76 -11.53 -9.86
C LEU A 226 -12.74 -12.11 -8.87
N GLY A 227 -13.12 -12.28 -7.60
CA GLY A 227 -12.25 -12.85 -6.59
C GLY A 227 -11.24 -11.87 -5.98
N ALA A 228 -11.40 -10.55 -6.17
CA ALA A 228 -10.63 -9.54 -5.43
C ALA A 228 -11.29 -9.27 -4.06
N ASN A 229 -11.38 -10.32 -3.25
CA ASN A 229 -12.24 -10.39 -2.06
C ASN A 229 -11.58 -9.92 -0.75
N ASN A 230 -10.39 -9.33 -0.79
CA ASN A 230 -9.80 -8.70 0.39
C ASN A 230 -10.79 -7.68 0.99
N LEU A 231 -10.82 -7.57 2.33
CA LEU A 231 -11.90 -6.91 3.07
C LEU A 231 -11.60 -5.44 3.33
N ILE A 232 -10.37 -5.00 3.09
CA ILE A 232 -9.85 -3.71 3.59
C ILE A 232 -10.71 -2.52 3.12
N PRO A 233 -11.03 -2.36 1.83
CA PRO A 233 -11.89 -1.25 1.39
C PRO A 233 -13.28 -1.26 2.04
N MET A 234 -13.93 -2.43 2.11
CA MET A 234 -15.26 -2.54 2.71
C MET A 234 -15.23 -2.29 4.22
N GLU A 235 -14.23 -2.78 4.96
CA GLU A 235 -14.10 -2.55 6.40
C GLU A 235 -13.93 -1.06 6.72
N ILE A 236 -13.18 -0.31 5.89
CA ILE A 236 -13.07 1.15 6.05
C ILE A 236 -14.41 1.83 5.82
N ALA A 237 -15.11 1.48 4.74
CA ALA A 237 -16.41 2.06 4.42
C ALA A 237 -17.47 1.75 5.49
N LEU A 238 -17.48 0.52 6.00
CA LEU A 238 -18.37 0.09 7.07
C LEU A 238 -18.01 0.75 8.41
N LYS A 239 -16.73 0.92 8.73
CA LYS A 239 -16.30 1.67 9.92
C LYS A 239 -16.79 3.12 9.88
N ILE A 240 -16.68 3.79 8.73
CA ILE A 240 -17.21 5.15 8.55
C ILE A 240 -18.73 5.15 8.70
N ALA A 241 -19.43 4.23 8.03
CA ALA A 241 -20.88 4.12 8.10
C ALA A 241 -21.38 3.84 9.54
N GLU A 242 -20.70 2.97 10.29
CA GLU A 242 -20.94 2.71 11.71
C GLU A 242 -20.82 4.00 12.53
N LYS A 243 -19.75 4.77 12.34
CA LYS A 243 -19.50 6.02 13.06
C LYS A 243 -20.54 7.08 12.73
N ILE A 244 -20.95 7.21 11.46
CA ILE A 244 -22.05 8.07 11.02
C ILE A 244 -23.36 7.69 11.74
N ARG A 245 -23.73 6.41 11.73
CA ARG A 245 -24.94 5.91 12.40
C ARG A 245 -24.92 6.15 13.90
N ALA A 246 -23.75 6.10 14.51
CA ALA A 246 -23.55 6.42 15.93
C ALA A 246 -23.46 7.92 16.22
N ASN A 247 -23.58 8.80 15.21
CA ASN A 247 -23.35 10.24 15.30
C ASN A 247 -21.98 10.58 15.93
N GLN A 248 -20.96 9.80 15.58
CA GLN A 248 -19.57 9.97 16.00
C GLN A 248 -18.74 10.44 14.81
N ARG A 249 -17.75 11.29 15.09
CA ARG A 249 -16.81 11.74 14.07
C ARG A 249 -15.77 10.65 13.78
N PHE A 250 -15.45 10.50 12.50
CA PHE A 250 -14.41 9.61 12.02
C PHE A 250 -13.89 10.13 10.68
N ALA A 251 -12.62 9.88 10.36
CA ALA A 251 -12.06 10.23 9.06
C ALA A 251 -11.13 9.15 8.52
N ALA A 252 -11.11 8.95 7.20
CA ALA A 252 -10.16 8.12 6.49
C ALA A 252 -9.48 8.93 5.38
N TYR A 253 -8.17 8.87 5.37
CA TYR A 253 -7.29 9.56 4.43
C TYR A 253 -6.48 8.51 3.68
N ILE A 254 -6.67 8.42 2.36
CA ILE A 254 -6.03 7.40 1.53
C ILE A 254 -5.11 8.08 0.52
N LEU A 255 -3.80 7.88 0.65
CA LEU A 255 -2.78 8.37 -0.26
C LEU A 255 -2.31 7.25 -1.18
N ILE A 256 -2.47 7.44 -2.48
CA ILE A 256 -2.15 6.46 -3.53
C ILE A 256 -1.38 7.15 -4.66
N PRO A 257 -0.61 6.43 -5.51
CA PRO A 257 0.06 7.06 -6.63
C PRO A 257 -0.97 7.61 -7.63
N MET A 258 -0.60 8.64 -8.39
CA MET A 258 -1.51 9.24 -9.38
C MET A 258 -1.96 8.19 -10.42
N TRP A 259 -1.03 7.32 -10.83
CA TRP A 259 -1.31 6.08 -11.54
C TRP A 259 -0.32 4.99 -11.08
N PRO A 260 -0.64 3.69 -11.21
CA PRO A 260 0.31 2.61 -11.00
C PRO A 260 1.52 2.70 -11.94
N GLU A 261 2.72 2.39 -11.44
CA GLU A 261 3.98 2.46 -12.19
C GLU A 261 3.89 1.78 -13.56
N GLY A 262 4.40 2.48 -14.59
CA GLY A 262 4.32 2.07 -15.98
C GLY A 262 3.55 3.06 -16.85
N VAL A 263 3.33 2.70 -18.11
CA VAL A 263 2.71 3.59 -19.11
C VAL A 263 1.21 3.81 -18.78
N PRO A 264 0.74 5.04 -18.50
CA PRO A 264 -0.63 5.31 -18.07
C PRO A 264 -1.71 4.91 -19.06
N THR A 265 -1.40 4.98 -20.35
CA THR A 265 -2.29 4.54 -21.45
C THR A 265 -2.26 3.03 -21.68
N GLY A 266 -1.33 2.31 -21.04
CA GLY A 266 -1.17 0.87 -21.17
C GLY A 266 -2.35 0.10 -20.56
N ALA A 267 -2.72 -1.00 -21.19
CA ALA A 267 -3.84 -1.84 -20.74
C ALA A 267 -3.74 -2.31 -19.28
N PRO A 268 -2.56 -2.68 -18.72
CA PRO A 268 -2.44 -3.06 -17.31
C PRO A 268 -2.81 -1.91 -16.37
N THR A 269 -2.21 -0.74 -16.59
CA THR A 269 -2.43 0.47 -15.78
C THR A 269 -3.89 0.90 -15.86
N GLN A 270 -4.45 0.95 -17.07
CA GLN A 270 -5.86 1.29 -17.28
C GLN A 270 -6.82 0.32 -16.59
N ARG A 271 -6.51 -0.96 -16.55
CA ARG A 271 -7.34 -1.96 -15.86
C ARG A 271 -7.24 -1.84 -14.34
N ILE A 272 -6.06 -1.54 -13.80
CA ILE A 272 -5.89 -1.33 -12.35
C ILE A 272 -6.66 -0.08 -11.91
N LEU A 273 -6.56 1.01 -12.67
CA LEU A 273 -7.33 2.24 -12.42
C LEU A 273 -8.84 1.99 -12.47
N PHE A 274 -9.30 1.14 -13.38
CA PHE A 274 -10.71 0.74 -13.44
C PHE A 274 -11.18 0.02 -12.16
N TRP A 275 -10.38 -0.93 -11.64
CA TRP A 275 -10.72 -1.61 -10.39
C TRP A 275 -10.63 -0.71 -9.15
N GLN A 276 -9.67 0.21 -9.14
CA GLN A 276 -9.58 1.24 -8.11
C GLN A 276 -10.82 2.14 -8.13
N GLN A 277 -11.27 2.57 -9.32
CA GLN A 277 -12.50 3.36 -9.46
C GLN A 277 -13.72 2.62 -8.93
N LYS A 278 -13.88 1.32 -9.26
CA LYS A 278 -14.99 0.50 -8.73
C LYS A 278 -14.94 0.36 -7.22
N THR A 279 -13.74 0.25 -6.66
CA THR A 279 -13.54 0.22 -5.20
C THR A 279 -13.93 1.55 -4.55
N MET A 280 -13.48 2.69 -5.09
CA MET A 280 -13.87 4.02 -4.61
C MET A 280 -15.39 4.22 -4.69
N GLN A 281 -16.00 3.83 -5.82
CA GLN A 281 -17.44 3.95 -6.06
C GLN A 281 -18.26 3.20 -5.01
N MET A 282 -17.88 1.95 -4.71
CA MET A 282 -18.50 1.15 -3.66
C MET A 282 -18.39 1.85 -2.29
N MET A 283 -17.20 2.29 -1.90
CA MET A 283 -16.99 2.90 -0.59
C MET A 283 -17.80 4.19 -0.41
N TYR A 284 -17.77 5.09 -1.40
CA TYR A 284 -18.51 6.34 -1.33
C TYR A 284 -20.03 6.13 -1.32
N GLN A 285 -20.55 5.14 -2.05
CA GLN A 285 -21.97 4.77 -1.97
C GLN A 285 -22.36 4.22 -0.60
N THR A 286 -21.52 3.37 0.02
CA THR A 286 -21.77 2.89 1.38
C THR A 286 -21.86 4.04 2.39
N ILE A 287 -20.96 5.02 2.28
CA ILE A 287 -20.95 6.21 3.15
C ILE A 287 -22.17 7.10 2.88
N HIS A 288 -22.48 7.35 1.62
CA HIS A 288 -23.65 8.14 1.22
C HIS A 288 -24.96 7.53 1.77
N ASN A 289 -25.12 6.21 1.64
CA ASN A 289 -26.29 5.52 2.19
C ASN A 289 -26.41 5.69 3.70
N ALA A 290 -25.30 5.59 4.44
CA ALA A 290 -25.30 5.83 5.88
C ALA A 290 -25.70 7.27 6.24
N LEU A 291 -25.28 8.27 5.45
CA LEU A 291 -25.70 9.67 5.64
C LEU A 291 -27.21 9.85 5.42
N ILE A 292 -27.79 9.22 4.40
CA ILE A 292 -29.24 9.23 4.15
C ILE A 292 -29.99 8.59 5.31
N GLU A 293 -29.54 7.43 5.78
CA GLU A 293 -30.19 6.66 6.85
C GLU A 293 -30.39 7.49 8.14
N VAL A 294 -29.46 8.41 8.42
CA VAL A 294 -29.53 9.32 9.59
C VAL A 294 -29.96 10.75 9.26
N GLY A 295 -30.32 11.05 8.01
CA GLY A 295 -30.78 12.37 7.57
C GLY A 295 -29.70 13.46 7.57
N MET A 296 -28.42 13.10 7.42
CA MET A 296 -27.28 14.03 7.42
C MET A 296 -26.80 14.40 6.00
N ASP A 297 -27.37 13.80 4.95
CA ASP A 297 -27.02 13.97 3.53
C ASP A 297 -27.14 15.41 2.99
N LYS A 298 -27.86 16.28 3.70
CA LYS A 298 -27.98 17.72 3.37
C LYS A 298 -26.95 18.62 4.06
N THR A 299 -26.25 18.10 5.06
CA THR A 299 -25.34 18.87 5.92
C THR A 299 -23.89 18.40 5.81
N HIS A 300 -23.70 17.14 5.46
CA HIS A 300 -22.41 16.50 5.27
C HIS A 300 -22.39 15.79 3.94
N GLU A 301 -21.20 15.73 3.35
CA GLU A 301 -20.94 14.97 2.13
C GLU A 301 -19.99 13.80 2.42
N PRO A 302 -19.91 12.78 1.53
CA PRO A 302 -19.03 11.64 1.76
C PRO A 302 -17.55 12.04 1.97
N GLN A 303 -17.10 13.13 1.34
CA GLN A 303 -15.75 13.67 1.49
C GLN A 303 -15.48 14.37 2.83
N ASP A 304 -16.48 14.56 3.70
CA ASP A 304 -16.26 14.93 5.10
C ASP A 304 -15.78 13.74 5.97
N TYR A 305 -15.72 12.52 5.39
CA TYR A 305 -15.32 11.29 6.07
C TYR A 305 -14.24 10.49 5.32
N LEU A 306 -14.28 10.42 3.98
CA LEU A 306 -13.31 9.66 3.18
C LEU A 306 -12.69 10.54 2.09
N ASN A 307 -11.36 10.60 2.04
CA ASN A 307 -10.67 11.33 0.98
C ASN A 307 -9.53 10.51 0.38
N PHE A 308 -9.43 10.57 -0.95
CA PHE A 308 -8.30 10.03 -1.70
C PHE A 308 -7.39 11.17 -2.18
N PHE A 309 -6.09 10.96 -2.06
CA PHE A 309 -5.03 11.87 -2.47
C PHE A 309 -3.98 11.15 -3.30
N CYS A 310 -3.19 11.93 -4.03
CA CYS A 310 -1.93 11.49 -4.63
C CYS A 310 -0.85 12.55 -4.40
N LEU A 311 0.40 12.21 -4.73
CA LEU A 311 1.53 13.13 -4.63
C LEU A 311 2.02 13.58 -6.01
N GLY A 312 2.53 14.81 -6.06
CA GLY A 312 3.12 15.38 -7.26
C GLY A 312 4.04 16.53 -6.93
N ASN A 313 4.92 16.84 -7.87
CA ASN A 313 5.80 17.98 -7.74
C ASN A 313 5.84 18.76 -9.06
N ARG A 314 6.25 20.03 -8.96
CA ARG A 314 6.42 20.93 -10.10
C ARG A 314 7.52 21.92 -9.79
N GLU A 315 8.56 21.91 -10.62
CA GLU A 315 9.77 22.70 -10.41
C GLU A 315 9.89 23.83 -11.43
N ALA A 316 9.89 25.07 -10.98
CA ALA A 316 10.27 26.21 -11.80
C ALA A 316 11.70 26.03 -12.33
N SER A 317 11.91 26.41 -13.60
CA SER A 317 13.23 26.39 -14.21
C SER A 317 14.10 27.52 -13.65
N SER A 318 15.36 27.24 -13.35
CA SER A 318 16.36 28.27 -13.03
C SER A 318 16.87 29.01 -14.28
N SER A 319 16.63 28.47 -15.48
CA SER A 319 17.05 29.06 -16.76
C SER A 319 15.85 29.31 -17.68
N ASN A 320 15.76 30.54 -18.21
CA ASN A 320 14.75 30.98 -19.19
C ASN A 320 14.99 30.39 -20.60
N SER A 321 15.23 29.09 -20.72
CA SER A 321 15.25 28.43 -22.02
C SER A 321 13.80 28.16 -22.46
N ALA A 322 13.27 29.03 -23.33
CA ALA A 322 12.01 28.78 -24.00
C ALA A 322 12.05 27.42 -24.73
N PRO A 323 10.95 26.65 -24.78
CA PRO A 323 10.91 25.41 -25.54
C PRO A 323 11.28 25.69 -26.99
N ALA A 324 12.12 24.85 -27.60
CA ALA A 324 12.40 24.94 -29.03
C ALA A 324 11.09 24.80 -29.81
N ALA A 325 10.75 25.81 -30.62
CA ALA A 325 9.56 25.78 -31.46
C ALA A 325 9.64 24.59 -32.44
N GLY A 326 8.64 23.69 -32.41
CA GLY A 326 8.58 22.50 -33.25
C GLY A 326 8.84 21.15 -32.57
N SER A 327 8.92 21.10 -31.23
CA SER A 327 9.04 19.83 -30.48
C SER A 327 7.84 18.91 -30.73
N ALA A 328 8.08 17.61 -30.91
CA ALA A 328 7.02 16.61 -31.07
C ALA A 328 6.03 16.62 -29.89
N ASN A 329 4.73 16.38 -30.16
CA ASN A 329 3.69 16.35 -29.13
C ASN A 329 3.68 15.02 -28.34
N THR A 330 4.83 14.62 -27.78
CA THR A 330 4.99 13.38 -27.01
C THR A 330 4.79 13.64 -25.51
N PRO A 331 4.40 12.61 -24.73
CA PRO A 331 4.32 12.73 -23.27
C PRO A 331 5.60 13.26 -22.60
N GLN A 332 6.76 12.87 -23.14
CA GLN A 332 8.08 13.31 -22.67
C GLN A 332 8.24 14.83 -22.81
N GLU A 333 8.01 15.38 -24.01
CA GLU A 333 8.17 16.81 -24.26
C GLU A 333 7.12 17.65 -23.54
N GLN A 334 5.89 17.13 -23.40
CA GLN A 334 4.86 17.77 -22.59
C GLN A 334 5.29 17.87 -21.12
N SER A 335 5.77 16.77 -20.52
CA SER A 335 6.21 16.74 -19.11
C SER A 335 7.45 17.61 -18.86
N LYS A 336 8.38 17.69 -19.82
CA LYS A 336 9.52 18.62 -19.77
C LYS A 336 9.07 20.08 -19.77
N ARG A 337 8.12 20.43 -20.64
CA ARG A 337 7.60 21.80 -20.78
C ARG A 337 6.76 22.21 -19.58
N SER A 338 5.88 21.33 -19.11
CA SER A 338 5.00 21.59 -17.97
C SER A 338 5.77 21.58 -16.64
N ARG A 339 6.96 20.96 -16.62
CA ARG A 339 7.87 20.89 -15.48
C ARG A 339 7.29 20.17 -14.26
N ARG A 340 6.33 19.28 -14.48
CA ARG A 340 5.61 18.55 -13.44
C ARG A 340 5.72 17.04 -13.65
N PHE A 341 5.63 16.30 -12.56
CA PHE A 341 5.48 14.84 -12.58
C PHE A 341 4.88 14.36 -11.26
N MET A 342 4.25 13.18 -11.24
CA MET A 342 3.81 12.59 -9.98
C MET A 342 5.02 12.25 -9.10
N ILE A 343 4.84 12.28 -7.79
CA ILE A 343 5.74 11.58 -6.86
C ILE A 343 5.10 10.20 -6.66
N TYR A 344 5.86 9.15 -6.95
CA TYR A 344 5.32 7.81 -6.90
C TYR A 344 5.18 7.33 -5.45
N VAL A 345 3.94 7.16 -5.00
CA VAL A 345 3.63 6.59 -3.70
C VAL A 345 3.80 5.07 -3.80
N HIS A 346 4.97 4.59 -3.39
CA HIS A 346 5.26 3.16 -3.27
C HIS A 346 5.03 2.64 -1.85
N SER A 347 4.76 3.52 -0.88
CA SER A 347 4.40 3.17 0.49
C SER A 347 3.45 1.97 0.60
N LYS A 348 3.58 1.19 1.68
CA LYS A 348 2.56 0.24 2.13
C LYS A 348 2.42 0.32 3.64
N GLY A 349 1.65 1.30 4.11
CA GLY A 349 1.46 1.51 5.53
C GLY A 349 0.10 2.07 5.91
N MET A 350 -0.23 1.94 7.19
CA MET A 350 -1.44 2.45 7.80
C MET A 350 -1.14 2.97 9.20
N ILE A 351 -1.65 4.14 9.53
CA ILE A 351 -1.67 4.73 10.87
C ILE A 351 -3.12 4.76 11.34
N VAL A 352 -3.34 4.31 12.57
CA VAL A 352 -4.64 4.32 13.23
C VAL A 352 -4.54 5.13 14.50
N ASP A 353 -5.39 6.15 14.61
CA ASP A 353 -5.60 6.94 15.82
C ASP A 353 -4.33 7.57 16.45
N ASP A 354 -3.28 7.79 15.65
CA ASP A 354 -1.96 8.25 16.09
C ASP A 354 -1.29 7.33 17.15
N GLU A 355 -1.79 6.10 17.34
CA GLU A 355 -1.31 5.16 18.36
C GLU A 355 -0.73 3.86 17.80
N TYR A 356 -1.25 3.40 16.65
CA TYR A 356 -0.85 2.15 16.03
C TYR A 356 -0.42 2.37 14.59
N VAL A 357 0.61 1.65 14.16
CA VAL A 357 1.12 1.71 12.79
C VAL A 357 1.33 0.30 12.23
N ILE A 358 1.06 0.13 10.94
CA ILE A 358 1.49 -1.01 10.13
C ILE A 358 2.42 -0.49 9.03
N ILE A 359 3.58 -1.12 8.85
CA ILE A 359 4.54 -0.85 7.77
C ILE A 359 5.00 -2.19 7.19
N GLY A 360 5.00 -2.33 5.86
CA GLY A 360 5.43 -3.58 5.24
C GLY A 360 5.57 -3.50 3.73
N SER A 361 5.50 -4.66 3.08
CA SER A 361 5.57 -4.80 1.62
C SER A 361 4.21 -4.96 0.95
N ALA A 362 3.16 -5.23 1.73
CA ALA A 362 1.85 -5.66 1.23
C ALA A 362 0.97 -4.50 0.73
N ASN A 363 0.65 -4.55 -0.56
CA ASN A 363 -0.27 -3.60 -1.17
C ASN A 363 -1.74 -3.89 -0.81
N ILE A 364 -2.63 -2.89 -0.85
CA ILE A 364 -4.08 -3.13 -0.70
C ILE A 364 -4.64 -3.59 -2.06
N ASN A 365 -4.37 -4.86 -2.35
CA ASN A 365 -4.91 -5.60 -3.48
C ASN A 365 -4.98 -7.10 -3.13
N GLN A 366 -5.64 -7.89 -3.98
CA GLN A 366 -5.75 -9.34 -3.74
C GLN A 366 -4.39 -10.07 -3.80
N ARG A 367 -3.45 -9.57 -4.61
CA ARG A 367 -2.12 -10.17 -4.79
C ARG A 367 -1.32 -10.22 -3.49
N SER A 368 -1.36 -9.15 -2.70
CA SER A 368 -0.64 -9.07 -1.43
C SER A 368 -1.47 -9.61 -0.26
N MET A 369 -2.79 -9.54 -0.31
CA MET A 369 -3.67 -9.83 0.83
C MET A 369 -4.17 -11.29 0.92
N GLU A 370 -4.02 -12.11 -0.13
CA GLU A 370 -4.58 -13.48 -0.17
C GLU A 370 -3.68 -14.55 0.49
N GLY A 371 -2.39 -14.29 0.70
CA GLY A 371 -1.47 -15.27 1.29
C GLY A 371 -0.94 -16.34 0.34
N THR A 372 -1.71 -16.74 -0.68
CA THR A 372 -1.31 -17.76 -1.70
C THR A 372 -0.81 -17.17 -3.01
N ARG A 373 -0.67 -15.84 -3.11
CA ARG A 373 -0.19 -15.14 -4.31
C ARG A 373 1.23 -14.66 -4.08
N ASP A 374 1.43 -13.37 -3.88
CA ASP A 374 2.77 -12.86 -3.57
C ASP A 374 3.08 -13.10 -2.09
N SER A 375 4.33 -13.44 -1.80
CA SER A 375 4.76 -13.52 -0.40
C SER A 375 5.09 -12.12 0.11
N GLU A 376 4.48 -11.71 1.22
CA GLU A 376 4.62 -10.39 1.83
C GLU A 376 5.00 -10.46 3.30
N ILE A 377 5.50 -9.36 3.85
CA ILE A 377 5.83 -9.21 5.27
C ILE A 377 5.48 -7.80 5.73
N ALA A 378 4.99 -7.66 6.95
CA ALA A 378 4.73 -6.39 7.60
C ALA A 378 5.05 -6.48 9.09
N MET A 379 5.31 -5.34 9.69
CA MET A 379 5.27 -5.17 11.14
C MET A 379 4.08 -4.29 11.49
N GLY A 380 3.48 -4.54 12.64
CA GLY A 380 2.61 -3.55 13.26
C GLY A 380 2.98 -3.36 14.72
N GLY A 381 2.80 -2.15 15.23
CA GLY A 381 3.20 -1.84 16.59
C GLY A 381 2.64 -0.55 17.15
N PHE A 382 2.75 -0.43 18.46
CA PHE A 382 2.31 0.72 19.24
C PHE A 382 3.23 0.93 20.44
N GLN A 383 3.20 2.15 20.99
CA GLN A 383 3.89 2.48 22.24
C GLN A 383 2.88 2.49 23.39
N ARG A 384 3.04 1.56 24.35
CA ARG A 384 2.06 1.33 25.44
C ARG A 384 1.76 2.55 26.31
N ARG A 385 2.70 3.49 26.44
CA ARG A 385 2.53 4.71 27.25
C ARG A 385 1.84 5.86 26.48
N HIS A 386 1.70 5.72 25.17
CA HIS A 386 1.17 6.74 24.27
C HIS A 386 -0.18 6.35 23.63
N SER A 387 -0.83 5.28 24.09
CA SER A 387 -2.15 4.84 23.60
C SER A 387 -3.30 5.56 24.29
N LEU A 388 -4.40 5.80 23.55
CA LEU A 388 -5.55 6.62 23.96
C LEU A 388 -6.21 6.17 25.27
N GLY A 389 -6.17 4.87 25.56
CA GLY A 389 -6.92 4.25 26.66
C GLY A 389 -6.39 4.49 28.09
N LYS A 390 -5.19 5.07 28.28
CA LYS A 390 -4.60 5.15 29.64
C LYS A 390 -4.83 6.46 30.39
N ASN A 391 -5.00 7.59 29.69
CA ASN A 391 -5.01 8.90 30.35
C ASN A 391 -6.15 9.83 29.89
N GLY A 392 -7.03 9.38 28.98
CA GLY A 392 -8.05 10.24 28.36
C GLY A 392 -7.45 11.38 27.51
N LYS A 393 -6.16 11.28 27.18
CA LYS A 393 -5.42 12.25 26.37
C LYS A 393 -5.14 11.66 24.98
N PRO A 394 -5.12 12.48 23.92
CA PRO A 394 -4.71 12.05 22.59
C PRO A 394 -3.32 11.39 22.60
N ALA A 395 -3.12 10.40 21.73
CA ALA A 395 -1.81 9.80 21.49
C ALA A 395 -0.82 10.86 20.97
N ARG A 396 0.34 10.97 21.60
CA ARG A 396 1.40 11.97 21.28
C ARG A 396 2.80 11.35 21.26
N GLY A 397 2.88 10.04 20.98
CA GLY A 397 4.13 9.31 20.84
C GLY A 397 4.77 9.47 19.45
N GLN A 398 5.66 8.54 19.12
CA GLN A 398 6.36 8.51 17.84
C GLN A 398 5.42 8.29 16.65
N VAL A 399 4.30 7.57 16.79
CA VAL A 399 3.32 7.39 15.71
C VAL A 399 2.68 8.74 15.34
N TYR A 400 2.23 9.51 16.32
CA TYR A 400 1.77 10.91 16.14
C TYR A 400 2.85 11.77 15.46
N GLY A 401 4.08 11.71 15.96
CA GLY A 401 5.21 12.48 15.42
C GLY A 401 5.50 12.13 13.96
N TYR A 402 5.49 10.83 13.63
CA TYR A 402 5.69 10.33 12.28
C TYR A 402 4.59 10.79 11.33
N ARG A 403 3.33 10.70 11.74
CA ARG A 403 2.19 11.22 10.97
C ARG A 403 2.28 12.74 10.77
N LYS A 404 2.78 13.52 11.75
CA LYS A 404 2.99 14.98 11.59
C LYS A 404 4.13 15.24 10.61
N SER A 405 5.20 14.45 10.65
CA SER A 405 6.31 14.55 9.70
C SER A 405 5.85 14.29 8.26
N LEU A 406 5.10 13.20 8.02
CA LEU A 406 4.52 12.89 6.71
C LEU A 406 3.62 14.02 6.23
N TRP A 407 2.72 14.52 7.08
CA TRP A 407 1.85 15.63 6.69
C TRP A 407 2.61 16.93 6.45
N SER A 408 3.69 17.19 7.19
CA SER A 408 4.56 18.36 6.95
C SER A 408 5.22 18.30 5.58
N GLU A 409 5.75 17.14 5.21
CA GLU A 409 6.32 16.86 3.89
C GLU A 409 5.25 17.03 2.79
N HIS A 410 4.11 16.36 2.94
CA HIS A 410 3.05 16.36 1.93
C HIS A 410 2.39 17.74 1.77
N THR A 411 2.25 18.53 2.84
CA THR A 411 1.61 19.85 2.77
C THR A 411 2.58 21.00 2.48
N GLY A 412 3.89 20.74 2.50
CA GLY A 412 4.93 21.70 2.10
C GLY A 412 5.39 22.66 3.20
N GLY A 413 5.29 22.24 4.45
CA GLY A 413 5.72 23.04 5.60
C GLY A 413 5.14 22.54 6.92
N PRO A 414 5.56 23.15 8.04
CA PRO A 414 5.09 22.76 9.37
C PRO A 414 3.57 22.75 9.49
N VAL A 415 3.01 21.62 9.93
CA VAL A 415 1.57 21.47 10.21
C VAL A 415 1.24 21.98 11.61
N GLU A 416 1.42 23.29 11.83
CA GLU A 416 1.23 23.97 13.13
C GLU A 416 -0.24 24.30 13.44
N GLU A 417 -1.13 24.26 12.44
CA GLU A 417 -2.57 24.50 12.65
C GLU A 417 -3.16 23.43 13.60
N GLU A 418 -3.91 23.88 14.60
CA GLU A 418 -4.49 23.03 15.64
C GLU A 418 -5.38 21.92 15.08
N CYS A 419 -6.03 22.16 13.93
CA CYS A 419 -6.87 21.14 13.30
C CYS A 419 -6.10 19.86 12.97
N PHE A 420 -4.81 19.94 12.62
CA PHE A 420 -3.99 18.76 12.30
C PHE A 420 -3.67 17.87 13.50
N ASP A 421 -3.99 18.32 14.72
CA ASP A 421 -3.88 17.53 15.95
C ASP A 421 -5.13 16.69 16.24
N ARG A 422 -6.18 16.90 15.43
CA ARG A 422 -7.47 16.22 15.47
C ARG A 422 -7.92 15.77 14.08
N PRO A 423 -7.27 14.73 13.50
CA PRO A 423 -7.54 14.29 12.13
C PRO A 423 -9.00 13.84 11.90
N GLU A 424 -9.74 13.47 12.94
CA GLU A 424 -11.16 13.11 12.83
C GLU A 424 -12.07 14.33 12.59
N SER A 425 -11.61 15.54 12.90
CA SER A 425 -12.42 16.76 12.85
C SER A 425 -12.79 17.16 11.42
N VAL A 426 -14.01 17.71 11.22
CA VAL A 426 -14.46 18.22 9.90
C VAL A 426 -13.50 19.32 9.43
N GLU A 427 -13.04 20.14 10.37
CA GLU A 427 -12.07 21.21 10.11
C GLU A 427 -10.78 20.66 9.51
N CYS A 428 -10.16 19.64 10.12
CA CYS A 428 -8.97 19.00 9.60
C CYS A 428 -9.21 18.37 8.22
N VAL A 429 -10.29 17.59 8.08
CA VAL A 429 -10.64 16.93 6.81
C VAL A 429 -10.79 17.95 5.67
N ARG A 430 -11.52 19.04 5.91
CA ARG A 430 -11.71 20.12 4.94
C ARG A 430 -10.41 20.89 4.67
N ARG A 431 -9.58 21.11 5.69
CA ARG A 431 -8.28 21.78 5.55
C ARG A 431 -7.32 20.99 4.67
N VAL A 432 -7.14 19.70 4.95
CA VAL A 432 -6.30 18.79 4.15
C VAL A 432 -6.80 18.71 2.70
N ARG A 433 -8.12 18.60 2.51
CA ARG A 433 -8.73 18.59 1.18
C ARG A 433 -8.52 19.90 0.41
N ALA A 434 -8.67 21.05 1.07
CA ALA A 434 -8.43 22.35 0.46
C ALA A 434 -6.97 22.54 0.04
N ILE A 435 -6.01 22.04 0.83
CA ILE A 435 -4.59 22.00 0.44
C ILE A 435 -4.40 21.14 -0.81
N GLY A 436 -5.00 19.94 -0.83
CA GLY A 436 -4.96 19.05 -1.99
C GLY A 436 -5.55 19.66 -3.26
N GLU A 437 -6.63 20.43 -3.14
CA GLU A 437 -7.28 21.12 -4.27
C GLU A 437 -6.46 22.31 -4.79
N GLU A 438 -5.86 23.08 -3.88
CA GLU A 438 -4.93 24.17 -4.24
C GLU A 438 -3.70 23.64 -4.96
N ASN A 439 -3.07 22.59 -4.42
CA ASN A 439 -1.90 21.97 -5.02
C ASN A 439 -2.23 21.32 -6.36
N TRP A 440 -3.40 20.67 -6.51
CA TRP A 440 -3.85 20.18 -7.81
C TRP A 440 -3.98 21.31 -8.82
N ARG A 441 -4.59 22.46 -8.46
CA ARG A 441 -4.70 23.61 -9.37
C ARG A 441 -3.34 24.13 -9.82
N ARG A 442 -2.33 24.15 -8.94
CA ARG A 442 -0.95 24.51 -9.28
C ARG A 442 -0.25 23.47 -10.14
N PHE A 443 -0.44 22.19 -9.83
CA PHE A 443 0.11 21.09 -10.62
C PHE A 443 -0.47 21.07 -12.03
N ALA A 444 -1.80 21.13 -12.15
CA ALA A 444 -2.55 20.96 -13.38
C ALA A 444 -2.57 22.24 -14.26
N GLY A 445 -2.37 23.42 -13.67
CA GLY A 445 -2.47 24.72 -14.35
C GLY A 445 -1.47 24.93 -15.51
N GLU A 446 -1.80 25.85 -16.42
CA GLU A 446 -0.98 26.13 -17.60
C GLU A 446 0.38 26.75 -17.24
N ALA A 447 0.38 27.74 -16.34
CA ALA A 447 1.59 28.41 -15.89
C ALA A 447 2.45 27.49 -15.01
N VAL A 448 3.76 27.47 -15.24
CA VAL A 448 4.71 26.76 -14.38
C VAL A 448 4.88 27.53 -13.07
N VAL A 449 4.33 27.00 -11.99
CA VAL A 449 4.45 27.53 -10.64
C VAL A 449 5.11 26.47 -9.77
N GLU A 450 6.15 26.87 -9.03
CA GLU A 450 6.83 26.01 -8.05
C GLU A 450 5.82 25.48 -7.03
N MET A 451 5.76 24.15 -6.86
CA MET A 451 5.01 23.54 -5.78
C MET A 451 5.84 23.56 -4.50
N LYS A 452 5.17 23.91 -3.39
CA LYS A 452 5.78 23.88 -2.05
C LYS A 452 5.41 22.62 -1.28
N GLY A 453 4.19 22.13 -1.49
CA GLY A 453 3.69 20.87 -0.95
C GLY A 453 3.29 19.93 -2.07
N HIS A 454 3.25 18.64 -1.75
CA HIS A 454 3.12 17.55 -2.71
C HIS A 454 1.72 16.93 -2.76
N LEU A 455 0.95 17.05 -1.68
CA LEU A 455 -0.38 16.48 -1.53
C LEU A 455 -1.33 17.11 -2.54
N MET A 456 -1.96 16.29 -3.37
CA MET A 456 -3.00 16.70 -4.29
C MET A 456 -4.26 15.88 -4.06
N LYS A 457 -5.43 16.51 -4.24
CA LYS A 457 -6.68 15.78 -4.37
C LYS A 457 -6.49 14.72 -5.47
N TYR A 458 -6.83 13.46 -5.21
CA TYR A 458 -6.83 12.46 -6.27
C TYR A 458 -7.77 12.95 -7.38
N PRO A 459 -7.43 12.84 -8.68
CA PRO A 459 -8.11 13.57 -9.75
C PRO A 459 -9.50 13.02 -10.15
N VAL A 460 -10.31 12.71 -9.14
CA VAL A 460 -11.71 12.30 -9.25
C VAL A 460 -12.62 13.29 -8.55
N GLU A 461 -13.82 13.44 -9.10
CA GLU A 461 -14.93 14.09 -8.44
C GLU A 461 -15.80 13.06 -7.73
N VAL A 462 -16.32 13.45 -6.57
CA VAL A 462 -17.29 12.68 -5.81
C VAL A 462 -18.47 13.59 -5.59
N ASP A 463 -19.61 13.24 -6.17
CA ASP A 463 -20.82 14.03 -5.96
C ASP A 463 -21.50 13.71 -4.63
N LEU A 464 -22.56 14.46 -4.31
CA LEU A 464 -23.33 14.29 -3.07
C LEU A 464 -23.97 12.89 -2.94
N MET A 465 -24.11 12.16 -4.05
CA MET A 465 -24.65 10.80 -4.09
C MET A 465 -23.57 9.72 -4.01
N GLY A 466 -22.31 10.12 -3.80
CA GLY A 466 -21.16 9.22 -3.75
C GLY A 466 -20.76 8.65 -5.12
N ARG A 467 -21.21 9.24 -6.24
CA ARG A 467 -20.77 8.82 -7.58
C ARG A 467 -19.37 9.36 -7.86
N VAL A 468 -18.51 8.51 -8.41
CA VAL A 468 -17.11 8.82 -8.71
C VAL A 468 -16.95 9.09 -10.20
N GLY A 469 -16.61 10.33 -10.53
CA GLY A 469 -16.34 10.80 -11.90
C GLY A 469 -14.90 11.28 -12.07
N PRO A 470 -14.44 11.53 -13.31
CA PRO A 470 -13.18 12.25 -13.50
C PRO A 470 -13.34 13.70 -13.01
N LEU A 471 -12.27 14.31 -12.51
CA LEU A 471 -12.29 15.72 -12.15
C LEU A 471 -12.61 16.59 -13.39
N HIS A 472 -13.40 17.65 -13.21
CA HIS A 472 -13.87 18.49 -14.30
C HIS A 472 -12.72 19.02 -15.16
N GLY A 473 -12.81 18.79 -16.48
CA GLY A 473 -11.76 19.17 -17.44
C GLY A 473 -10.59 18.17 -17.56
N PHE A 474 -10.57 17.10 -16.76
CA PHE A 474 -9.49 16.11 -16.72
C PHE A 474 -10.03 14.70 -16.90
N ALA A 475 -10.37 14.32 -18.14
CA ALA A 475 -10.68 12.92 -18.46
C ALA A 475 -9.42 12.02 -18.43
N THR A 476 -8.24 12.60 -18.67
CA THR A 476 -6.96 11.89 -18.70
C THR A 476 -5.91 12.58 -17.83
N PHE A 477 -4.86 11.86 -17.43
CA PHE A 477 -3.78 12.47 -16.66
C PHE A 477 -3.04 13.55 -17.46
N PRO A 478 -2.67 14.68 -16.82
CA PRO A 478 -1.95 15.75 -17.50
C PRO A 478 -0.63 15.25 -18.09
N ASP A 479 -0.29 15.72 -19.31
CA ASP A 479 0.92 15.41 -20.09
C ASP A 479 1.06 13.96 -20.60
N VAL A 480 0.65 12.97 -19.82
CA VAL A 480 0.91 11.55 -20.09
C VAL A 480 -0.28 10.78 -20.64
N GLY A 481 -1.48 11.36 -20.60
CA GLY A 481 -2.70 10.73 -21.07
C GLY A 481 -3.15 9.57 -20.17
N GLY A 482 -3.95 8.65 -20.73
CA GLY A 482 -4.56 7.55 -19.98
C GLY A 482 -5.79 8.01 -19.19
N ASN A 483 -6.89 7.27 -19.26
CA ASN A 483 -8.13 7.64 -18.56
C ASN A 483 -7.92 7.55 -17.05
N ILE A 484 -8.29 8.61 -16.32
CA ILE A 484 -8.17 8.67 -14.86
C ILE A 484 -9.04 7.60 -14.18
N LEU A 485 -10.23 7.33 -14.73
CA LEU A 485 -11.11 6.28 -14.24
C LEU A 485 -10.70 4.88 -14.73
N GLY A 486 -9.62 4.79 -15.50
CA GLY A 486 -9.20 3.57 -16.16
C GLY A 486 -10.15 3.14 -17.28
N SER A 487 -9.87 1.96 -17.83
CA SER A 487 -10.72 1.34 -18.83
C SER A 487 -10.57 -0.18 -18.79
N TYR A 488 -11.66 -0.87 -19.11
CA TYR A 488 -11.67 -2.30 -19.26
C TYR A 488 -11.65 -2.64 -20.76
N ILE A 489 -10.45 -2.78 -21.32
CA ILE A 489 -10.26 -3.31 -22.68
C ILE A 489 -9.96 -4.80 -22.55
N PRO A 490 -10.77 -5.71 -23.14
CA PRO A 490 -10.45 -7.13 -23.20
C PRO A 490 -9.11 -7.30 -23.93
N LEU A 491 -8.08 -7.81 -23.26
CA LEU A 491 -6.79 -8.09 -23.89
C LEU A 491 -7.00 -9.09 -25.04
N GLN A 492 -6.79 -8.66 -26.29
CA GLN A 492 -6.56 -9.61 -27.40
C GLN A 492 -5.21 -10.30 -27.13
N GLN A 493 -5.26 -11.61 -26.92
CA GLN A 493 -4.08 -12.45 -26.67
C GLN A 493 -3.13 -12.40 -27.86
N ASN A 494 -2.05 -11.62 -27.76
CA ASN A 494 -0.86 -11.76 -28.61
C ASN A 494 0.28 -12.28 -27.73
N LEU A 495 0.65 -13.53 -27.98
CA LEU A 495 1.56 -14.41 -27.21
C LEU A 495 3.03 -13.94 -27.09
N ASN A 496 3.38 -12.71 -27.47
CA ASN A 496 4.79 -12.29 -27.56
C ASN A 496 5.25 -11.26 -26.52
N ASN A 497 4.38 -10.73 -25.65
CA ASN A 497 4.75 -9.80 -24.59
C ASN A 497 4.32 -10.33 -23.20
N LEU A 498 5.02 -11.38 -22.75
CA LEU A 498 4.93 -11.97 -21.41
C LEU A 498 5.59 -11.07 -20.34
N GLY A 499 5.00 -11.00 -19.14
CA GLY A 499 5.71 -10.58 -17.92
C GLY A 499 4.85 -9.87 -16.88
N SER A 500 4.20 -8.76 -17.24
CA SER A 500 3.54 -7.87 -16.27
C SER A 500 2.00 -7.83 -16.38
N SER A 501 1.43 -8.29 -17.50
CA SER A 501 0.00 -8.11 -17.82
C SER A 501 -0.87 -9.34 -17.57
N ILE A 502 -0.26 -10.53 -17.43
CA ILE A 502 -0.97 -11.82 -17.35
C ILE A 502 -1.57 -12.06 -15.94
N ALA A 503 -1.08 -11.33 -14.93
CA ALA A 503 -1.45 -11.39 -13.52
C ALA A 503 -2.94 -11.16 -13.15
N ILE A 504 -3.76 -10.64 -14.06
CA ILE A 504 -5.17 -10.32 -13.79
C ILE A 504 -6.12 -11.11 -14.73
N GLN A 505 -5.62 -11.76 -15.79
CA GLN A 505 -6.48 -12.38 -16.80
C GLN A 505 -6.70 -13.89 -16.61
N GLU A 506 -5.79 -14.62 -15.96
CA GLU A 506 -5.93 -16.08 -15.82
C GLU A 506 -6.02 -16.50 -14.35
N ASN A 507 -7.24 -16.49 -13.80
CA ASN A 507 -7.64 -17.38 -12.70
C ASN A 507 -9.16 -17.33 -12.39
N VAL A 508 -10.01 -17.12 -13.40
CA VAL A 508 -11.47 -16.98 -13.19
C VAL A 508 -12.27 -18.25 -13.56
N ASN A 509 -11.66 -19.29 -14.14
CA ASN A 509 -12.41 -20.48 -14.60
C ASN A 509 -12.10 -21.81 -13.89
N SER A 510 -11.29 -21.86 -12.84
CA SER A 510 -11.14 -23.11 -12.08
C SER A 510 -10.98 -22.86 -10.58
N LEU A 511 -12.11 -22.77 -9.88
CA LEU A 511 -12.40 -23.37 -8.57
C LEU A 511 -13.68 -22.73 -8.00
N GLY A 512 -14.79 -22.86 -8.74
CA GLY A 512 -16.10 -22.74 -8.15
C GLY A 512 -16.48 -24.05 -7.46
N SER A 513 -16.44 -24.09 -6.13
CA SER A 513 -17.45 -24.76 -5.29
C SER A 513 -17.06 -24.79 -3.80
N LEU A 514 -17.94 -24.14 -3.02
CA LEU A 514 -18.39 -24.51 -1.67
C LEU A 514 -17.48 -24.23 -0.47
N ILE A 515 -17.66 -23.05 0.12
CA ILE A 515 -17.62 -22.89 1.58
C ILE A 515 -19.03 -22.43 2.01
N PRO A 516 -19.77 -23.19 2.85
CA PRO A 516 -21.05 -22.74 3.37
C PRO A 516 -20.82 -21.71 4.47
N ILE A 517 -21.51 -20.58 4.33
CA ILE A 517 -21.65 -19.54 5.36
C ILE A 517 -22.53 -20.11 6.46
N HIS A 518 -21.98 -20.37 7.64
CA HIS A 518 -22.80 -20.58 8.82
C HIS A 518 -22.98 -19.24 9.52
N GLU A 519 -24.16 -18.66 9.31
CA GLU A 519 -24.78 -17.69 10.22
C GLU A 519 -25.03 -18.37 11.55
N ASN A 520 -24.54 -17.76 12.63
CA ASN A 520 -25.14 -17.64 13.96
C ASN A 520 -24.02 -17.48 14.99
N LEU A 521 -23.89 -16.27 15.54
CA LEU A 521 -23.56 -16.09 16.95
C LEU A 521 -24.11 -14.72 17.37
N THR A 522 -25.24 -14.80 18.07
CA THR A 522 -25.90 -13.71 18.76
C THR A 522 -25.22 -13.47 20.10
N ILE A 523 -25.09 -12.17 20.43
CA ILE A 523 -24.66 -11.52 21.70
C ILE A 523 -23.17 -11.57 22.01
#